data_AF-A0A0U5JV77-F1
#
_entry.id   AF-A0A0U5JV77-F1
#
_cell.length_a   1.000
_cell.length_b   1.000
_cell.length_c   1.000
_cell.angle_alpha   90.00
_cell.angle_beta   90.00
_cell.angle_gamma   90.00
#
_symmetry.space_group_name_H-M   'P 1'
#
loop_
_entity.id
_entity.type
_entity.pdbx_description
1 polymer ?
#
loop_
_entity_poly.entity_id
_entity_poly.type
_entity_poly.pdbx_seq_one_letter_code
_entity_poly.pdbx_strand_id
1 'polypeptide(L)'
;MQKINVVAHSYGGTEFIHAYMGSKYLQDHMRLNKVVFLGVPVEESLSDQLKYRYHLVNKSTDKNFHQLFLEMKNWQLNYPVEIYNLMGSEEGSKTTDGAVPHIQSEMLKSLIKAHPSIEYHQKVYPKTTHYQLHHRTKILNNIANILWGRN
;
A
#
# COMPACT_ATOMS: atom_id res chain seq x y z
N MET A 1 0.77 20.08 13.73
CA MET A 1 0.89 18.76 13.07
C MET A 1 0.73 18.96 11.57
N GLN A 2 1.75 18.65 10.78
CA GLN A 2 1.74 18.89 9.33
C GLN A 2 0.94 17.78 8.63
N LYS A 3 0.07 18.15 7.69
CA LYS A 3 -0.69 17.19 6.88
C LYS A 3 0.14 16.86 5.63
N ILE A 4 0.39 15.58 5.38
CA ILE A 4 1.32 15.13 4.34
C ILE A 4 0.64 14.11 3.43
N ASN A 5 0.85 14.29 2.12
CA ASN A 5 0.55 13.29 1.12
C ASN A 5 1.83 12.49 0.85
N VAL A 6 1.69 11.19 0.64
CA VAL A 6 2.82 10.29 0.40
C VAL A 6 2.58 9.55 -0.90
N VAL A 7 3.60 9.49 -1.75
CA VAL A 7 3.65 8.61 -2.91
C VAL A 7 4.89 7.77 -2.76
N ALA A 8 4.72 6.44 -2.70
CA ALA A 8 5.82 5.52 -2.50
C ALA A 8 5.68 4.33 -3.45
N HIS A 9 6.82 3.86 -3.96
CA HIS A 9 6.90 2.77 -4.93
C HIS A 9 7.71 1.63 -4.35
N SER A 10 7.24 0.41 -4.61
CA SER A 10 7.95 -0.82 -4.28
C SER A 10 8.39 -0.85 -2.80
N TYR A 11 9.62 -1.27 -2.54
CA TYR A 11 10.21 -1.33 -1.20
C TYR A 11 10.23 0.02 -0.47
N GLY A 12 10.27 1.15 -1.19
CA GLY A 12 10.17 2.47 -0.57
C GLY A 12 8.83 2.69 0.14
N GLY A 13 7.76 2.01 -0.29
CA GLY A 13 6.48 2.02 0.42
C GLY A 13 6.47 1.14 1.66
N THR A 14 7.11 -0.03 1.59
CA THR A 14 7.29 -0.95 2.72
C THR A 14 8.10 -0.26 3.82
N GLU A 15 9.25 0.31 3.48
CA GLU A 15 10.07 1.06 4.42
C GLU A 15 9.35 2.27 5.01
N PHE A 16 8.62 3.03 4.18
CA PHE A 16 7.87 4.18 4.65
C PHE A 16 6.82 3.78 5.70
N ILE A 17 6.01 2.76 5.43
CA ILE A 17 4.92 2.38 6.35
C ILE A 17 5.49 1.81 7.65
N HIS A 18 6.57 1.04 7.58
CA HIS A 18 7.29 0.57 8.76
C HIS A 18 7.89 1.71 9.58
N ALA A 19 8.58 2.67 8.95
CA ALA A 19 9.15 3.81 9.63
C ALA A 19 8.07 4.66 10.31
N TYR A 20 6.96 4.92 9.61
CA TYR A 20 5.84 5.67 10.17
C TYR A 20 5.16 4.94 11.33
N MET A 21 4.92 3.63 11.17
CA MET A 21 4.21 2.85 12.17
C MET A 21 5.05 2.54 13.41
N GLY A 22 6.35 2.36 13.25
CA GLY A 22 7.30 2.16 14.35
C GLY A 22 7.69 3.45 15.09
N SER A 23 7.26 4.63 14.65
CA SER A 23 7.69 5.91 15.22
C SER A 23 6.53 6.76 15.76
N LYS A 24 6.39 6.78 17.09
CA LYS A 24 5.44 7.68 17.77
C LYS A 24 5.75 9.15 17.50
N TYR A 25 7.04 9.50 17.37
CA TYR A 25 7.45 10.84 16.99
C TYR A 25 6.88 11.24 15.62
N LEU A 26 7.00 10.37 14.60
CA LEU A 26 6.42 10.67 13.28
C LEU A 26 4.90 10.79 13.36
N GLN A 27 4.22 9.91 14.08
CA GLN A 27 2.75 9.96 14.25
C GLN A 27 2.28 11.23 14.97
N ASP A 28 3.09 11.80 15.87
CA ASP A 28 2.78 13.03 16.62
C ASP A 28 3.10 14.32 15.87
N HIS A 29 3.94 14.26 14.84
CA HIS A 29 4.37 15.44 14.10
C HIS A 29 3.83 15.49 12.66
N MET A 30 3.50 14.33 12.10
CA MET A 30 3.00 14.14 10.74
C MET A 30 1.64 13.45 10.75
N ARG A 31 0.66 14.08 10.09
CA ARG A 31 -0.64 13.46 9.77
C ARG A 31 -0.66 13.00 8.33
N LEU A 32 -0.94 11.73 8.12
CA LEU A 32 -1.20 11.23 6.77
C LEU A 32 -2.51 11.80 6.24
N ASN A 33 -2.54 12.09 4.95
CA ASN A 33 -3.75 12.54 4.25
C ASN A 33 -4.10 11.57 3.14
N LYS A 34 -3.30 11.57 2.07
CA LYS A 34 -3.42 10.67 0.94
C LYS A 34 -2.13 9.91 0.80
N VAL A 35 -2.20 8.59 0.89
CA VAL A 35 -1.07 7.68 0.71
C VAL A 35 -1.28 6.91 -0.57
N VAL A 36 -0.38 7.04 -1.52
CA VAL A 36 -0.43 6.34 -2.80
C VAL A 36 0.73 5.35 -2.86
N PHE A 37 0.38 4.07 -2.80
CA PHE A 37 1.32 2.97 -2.94
C PHE A 37 1.30 2.44 -4.36
N LEU A 38 2.48 2.33 -4.96
CA LEU A 38 2.70 1.82 -6.30
C LEU A 38 3.42 0.46 -6.19
N GLY A 39 2.69 -0.64 -6.35
CA GLY A 39 3.26 -2.00 -6.33
C GLY A 39 4.05 -2.29 -5.07
N VAL A 40 3.56 -1.88 -3.90
CA VAL A 40 4.27 -2.01 -2.63
C VAL A 40 4.03 -3.41 -2.06
N PRO A 41 5.06 -4.24 -1.83
CA PRO A 41 4.90 -5.55 -1.21
C PRO A 41 4.86 -5.39 0.31
N VAL A 42 3.68 -5.25 0.90
CA VAL A 42 3.55 -5.09 2.37
C VAL A 42 3.69 -6.41 3.12
N GLU A 43 3.57 -7.54 2.42
CA GLU A 43 3.77 -8.88 2.92
C GLU A 43 4.57 -9.64 1.85
N GLU A 44 5.79 -10.08 2.15
CA GLU A 44 6.72 -10.58 1.12
C GLU A 44 6.77 -12.11 1.00
N SER A 45 6.11 -12.86 1.91
CA SER A 45 6.22 -14.32 1.93
C SER A 45 5.21 -15.05 1.04
N LEU A 46 4.13 -14.39 0.63
CA LEU A 46 3.07 -15.01 -0.16
C LEU A 46 3.37 -15.00 -1.67
N SER A 47 3.03 -16.10 -2.34
CA SER A 47 3.24 -16.27 -3.79
C SER A 47 2.06 -15.80 -4.64
N ASP A 48 2.34 -15.47 -5.90
CA ASP A 48 1.39 -14.99 -6.92
C ASP A 48 0.26 -15.97 -7.30
N GLN A 49 0.34 -17.22 -6.85
CA GLN A 49 -0.72 -18.21 -7.02
C GLN A 49 -1.89 -18.01 -6.05
N LEU A 50 -1.67 -17.22 -4.99
CA LEU A 50 -2.67 -16.98 -3.96
C LEU A 50 -3.56 -15.79 -4.31
N LYS A 51 -4.84 -15.94 -3.98
CA LYS A 51 -5.81 -14.84 -3.99
C LYS A 51 -5.98 -14.32 -2.58
N TYR A 52 -6.18 -13.00 -2.44
CA TYR A 52 -6.38 -12.40 -1.14
C TYR A 52 -7.52 -13.06 -0.34
N ARG A 53 -7.19 -13.43 0.90
CA ARG A 53 -8.12 -13.82 1.95
C ARG A 53 -7.55 -13.31 3.27
N TYR A 54 -8.39 -12.71 4.11
CA TYR A 54 -7.95 -12.14 5.39
C TYR A 54 -7.18 -13.14 6.28
N HIS A 55 -7.57 -14.42 6.29
CA HIS A 55 -6.88 -15.44 7.11
C HIS A 55 -5.45 -15.75 6.65
N LEU A 56 -5.01 -15.25 5.49
CA LEU A 56 -3.62 -15.36 5.05
C LEU A 56 -2.66 -14.61 5.98
N VAL A 57 -3.15 -13.70 6.82
CA VAL A 57 -2.34 -13.09 7.90
C VAL A 57 -1.67 -14.20 8.73
N ASN A 58 -2.40 -15.25 9.09
CA ASN A 58 -1.87 -16.35 9.90
C ASN A 58 -0.99 -17.34 9.11
N LYS A 59 -0.87 -17.16 7.78
CA LYS A 59 -0.06 -17.98 6.88
C LYS A 59 1.21 -17.27 6.43
N SER A 60 1.28 -15.95 6.59
CA SER A 60 2.49 -15.18 6.36
C SER A 60 3.62 -15.70 7.25
N THR A 61 4.81 -15.88 6.67
CA THR A 61 6.07 -16.12 7.40
C THR A 61 6.94 -14.86 7.46
N ASP A 62 6.45 -13.75 6.89
CA ASP A 62 7.11 -12.45 6.91
C ASP A 62 7.00 -11.80 8.29
N LYS A 63 8.13 -11.76 9.01
CA LYS A 63 8.21 -11.17 10.35
C LYS A 63 7.94 -9.67 10.33
N ASN A 64 8.34 -8.97 9.27
CA ASN A 64 8.11 -7.53 9.14
C ASN A 64 6.61 -7.29 8.99
N PHE A 65 5.92 -8.03 8.12
CA PHE A 65 4.46 -7.93 8.02
C PHE A 65 3.75 -8.17 9.36
N HIS A 66 4.16 -9.19 10.13
CA HIS A 66 3.55 -9.44 11.46
C HIS A 66 3.76 -8.30 12.43
N GLN A 67 4.97 -7.71 12.46
CA GLN A 67 5.25 -6.54 13.26
C GLN A 67 4.37 -5.36 12.82
N LEU A 68 4.34 -5.07 11.52
CA LEU A 68 3.52 -4.00 10.96
C LEU A 68 2.04 -4.19 11.24
N PHE A 69 1.54 -5.44 11.19
CA PHE A 69 0.16 -5.76 11.52
C PHE A 69 -0.18 -5.42 12.97
N LEU A 70 0.72 -5.69 13.91
CA LEU A 70 0.54 -5.33 15.32
C LEU A 70 0.64 -3.81 15.54
N GLU A 71 1.61 -3.14 14.92
CA GLU A 71 1.78 -1.69 15.00
C GLU A 71 0.56 -0.96 14.44
N MET A 72 0.10 -1.38 13.26
CA MET A 72 -1.14 -0.89 12.65
C MET A 72 -2.32 -1.11 13.58
N LYS A 73 -2.52 -2.32 14.13
CA LYS A 73 -3.63 -2.58 15.06
C LYS A 73 -3.63 -1.67 16.29
N ASN A 74 -2.46 -1.29 16.79
CA ASN A 74 -2.31 -0.44 17.97
C ASN A 74 -2.36 1.07 17.66
N TRP A 75 -2.34 1.45 16.38
CA TRP A 75 -2.35 2.84 15.95
C TRP A 75 -3.63 3.55 16.40
N GLN A 76 -3.48 4.59 17.23
CA GLN A 76 -4.60 5.39 17.72
C GLN A 76 -5.00 6.47 16.69
N LEU A 77 -5.41 6.04 15.50
CA LEU A 77 -5.80 6.95 14.42
C LEU A 77 -7.14 7.63 14.76
N ASN A 78 -7.10 8.93 15.01
CA ASN A 78 -8.28 9.75 15.32
C ASN A 78 -8.66 10.73 14.18
N TYR A 79 -8.25 10.41 12.94
CA TYR A 79 -8.52 11.26 11.78
C TYR A 79 -8.63 10.48 10.47
N PRO A 80 -9.30 11.03 9.45
CA PRO A 80 -9.44 10.34 8.18
C PRO A 80 -8.13 10.29 7.39
N VAL A 81 -7.85 9.15 6.76
CA VAL A 81 -6.73 8.92 5.85
C VAL A 81 -7.25 8.17 4.62
N GLU A 82 -6.86 8.61 3.43
CA GLU A 82 -7.13 7.89 2.19
C GLU A 82 -5.87 7.10 1.76
N ILE A 83 -6.02 5.81 1.49
CA ILE A 83 -4.94 4.94 1.03
C ILE A 83 -5.32 4.36 -0.35
N TYR A 84 -4.45 4.59 -1.32
CA TYR A 84 -4.58 4.15 -2.70
C TYR A 84 -3.53 3.09 -3.00
N ASN A 85 -3.95 1.84 -3.15
CA ASN A 85 -3.11 0.72 -3.54
C ASN A 85 -3.17 0.50 -5.06
N LEU A 86 -2.16 0.98 -5.77
CA LEU A 86 -2.06 0.93 -7.22
C LEU A 86 -1.07 -0.17 -7.63
N MET A 87 -1.56 -1.19 -8.33
CA MET A 87 -0.76 -2.35 -8.75
C MET A 87 -0.73 -2.47 -10.28
N GLY A 88 0.27 -3.15 -10.83
CA GLY A 88 0.37 -3.46 -12.25
C GLY A 88 0.02 -4.92 -12.50
N SER A 89 -0.39 -5.25 -13.72
CA SER A 89 -0.32 -6.63 -14.22
C SER A 89 0.49 -6.62 -15.51
N GLU A 90 1.61 -7.32 -15.54
CA GLU A 90 2.41 -7.42 -16.76
C GLU A 90 1.66 -8.18 -17.86
N GLU A 91 2.14 -8.09 -19.10
CA GLU A 91 1.51 -8.79 -20.21
C GLU A 91 1.51 -10.30 -19.99
N GLY A 92 0.35 -10.93 -20.18
CA GLY A 92 0.17 -12.37 -19.92
C GLY A 92 -0.10 -12.72 -18.45
N SER A 93 0.10 -11.80 -17.50
CA SER A 93 -0.16 -12.03 -16.08
C SER A 93 -1.45 -11.34 -15.61
N LYS A 94 -2.10 -11.93 -14.61
CA LYS A 94 -3.24 -11.33 -13.88
C LYS A 94 -2.96 -11.14 -12.39
N THR A 95 -1.80 -11.58 -11.92
CA THR A 95 -1.49 -11.72 -10.50
C THR A 95 -0.16 -11.11 -10.09
N THR A 96 0.61 -10.57 -11.03
CA THR A 96 1.90 -9.91 -10.76
C THR A 96 2.18 -8.82 -11.79
N ASP A 97 2.94 -7.80 -11.40
CA ASP A 97 3.49 -6.78 -12.29
C ASP A 97 4.89 -7.15 -12.86
N GLY A 98 5.29 -8.42 -12.69
CA GLY A 98 6.59 -8.95 -13.08
C GLY A 98 7.66 -8.87 -11.98
N ALA A 99 7.38 -8.17 -10.88
CA ALA A 99 8.25 -8.13 -9.70
C ALA A 99 7.50 -8.41 -8.40
N VAL A 100 6.31 -7.80 -8.23
CA VAL A 100 5.50 -7.89 -7.01
C VAL A 100 4.19 -8.62 -7.32
N PRO A 101 3.98 -9.81 -6.73
CA PRO A 101 2.68 -10.45 -6.72
C PRO A 101 1.61 -9.55 -6.09
N HIS A 102 0.43 -9.50 -6.69
CA HIS A 102 -0.69 -8.70 -6.17
C HIS A 102 -0.99 -9.03 -4.73
N ILE A 103 -0.98 -10.32 -4.36
CA ILE A 103 -1.29 -10.75 -3.01
C ILE A 103 -0.45 -10.01 -1.97
N GLN A 104 0.83 -9.77 -2.25
CA GLN A 104 1.77 -9.09 -1.36
C GLN A 104 1.35 -7.64 -1.12
N SER A 105 0.84 -6.95 -2.14
CA SER A 105 0.25 -5.61 -2.02
C SER A 105 -1.16 -5.63 -1.43
N GLU A 106 -1.97 -6.66 -1.74
CA GLU A 106 -3.36 -6.77 -1.29
C GLU A 106 -3.46 -7.04 0.21
N MET A 107 -2.44 -7.63 0.83
CA MET A 107 -2.38 -7.84 2.28
C MET A 107 -2.47 -6.55 3.10
N LEU A 108 -2.30 -5.38 2.47
CA LEU A 108 -2.61 -4.07 3.05
C LEU A 108 -4.06 -3.98 3.56
N LYS A 109 -5.01 -4.66 2.90
CA LYS A 109 -6.40 -4.77 3.35
C LYS A 109 -6.51 -5.36 4.77
N SER A 110 -5.61 -6.28 5.12
CA SER A 110 -5.58 -6.89 6.44
C SER A 110 -5.05 -5.91 7.49
N LEU A 111 -4.04 -5.09 7.15
CA LEU A 111 -3.42 -4.11 8.04
C LEU A 111 -4.41 -3.01 8.45
N ILE A 112 -5.23 -2.54 7.51
CA ILE A 112 -6.12 -1.39 7.73
C ILE A 112 -7.49 -1.76 8.28
N LYS A 113 -7.81 -3.05 8.38
CA LYS A 113 -9.16 -3.53 8.74
C LYS A 113 -9.66 -3.01 10.09
N ALA A 114 -8.76 -2.75 11.03
CA ALA A 114 -9.09 -2.24 12.35
C ALA A 114 -9.43 -0.73 12.37
N HIS A 115 -9.25 -0.02 11.24
CA HIS A 115 -9.30 1.43 11.18
C HIS A 115 -10.46 1.93 10.31
N PRO A 116 -11.64 2.24 10.90
CA PRO A 116 -12.78 2.76 10.14
C PRO A 116 -12.52 4.14 9.54
N SER A 117 -11.55 4.89 10.06
CA SER A 117 -11.13 6.20 9.53
C SER A 117 -10.26 6.10 8.28
N ILE A 118 -9.85 4.89 7.86
CA ILE A 118 -9.08 4.70 6.62
C ILE A 118 -10.04 4.41 5.47
N GLU A 119 -10.06 5.31 4.48
CA GLU A 119 -10.69 5.05 3.20
C GLU A 119 -9.70 4.33 2.28
N TYR A 120 -10.09 3.17 1.77
CA TYR A 120 -9.20 2.31 0.98
C TYR A 120 -9.66 2.18 -0.46
N HIS A 121 -8.76 2.52 -1.38
CA HIS A 121 -8.97 2.36 -2.81
C HIS A 121 -7.91 1.42 -3.38
N GLN A 122 -8.33 0.53 -4.28
CA GLN A 122 -7.44 -0.40 -4.97
C GLN A 122 -7.67 -0.32 -6.48
N LYS A 123 -6.59 -0.32 -7.25
CA LYS A 123 -6.66 -0.36 -8.72
C LYS A 123 -5.52 -1.17 -9.30
N VAL A 124 -5.86 -2.08 -10.21
CA VAL A 124 -4.88 -2.83 -11.01
C VAL A 124 -4.83 -2.23 -12.41
N TYR A 125 -3.64 -1.90 -12.90
CA TYR A 125 -3.41 -1.45 -14.25
C TYR A 125 -2.98 -2.63 -15.13
N PRO A 126 -3.81 -3.09 -16.07
CA PRO A 126 -3.44 -4.19 -16.95
C PRO A 126 -2.31 -3.76 -17.90
N LYS A 127 -1.54 -4.74 -18.39
CA LYS A 127 -0.40 -4.51 -19.30
C LYS A 127 0.54 -3.42 -18.78
N THR A 128 0.91 -3.52 -17.51
CA THR A 128 1.74 -2.56 -16.77
C THR A 128 2.71 -3.34 -15.90
N THR A 129 4.00 -3.22 -16.20
CA THR A 129 5.08 -3.81 -15.38
C THR A 129 5.35 -2.98 -14.13
N HIS A 130 6.14 -3.53 -13.21
CA HIS A 130 6.54 -2.89 -11.97
C HIS A 130 7.15 -1.49 -12.17
N TYR A 131 8.10 -1.37 -13.11
CA TYR A 131 8.74 -0.09 -13.47
C TYR A 131 7.76 0.91 -14.09
N GLN A 132 6.78 0.40 -14.85
CA GLN A 132 5.81 1.23 -15.54
C GLN A 132 4.80 1.90 -14.58
N LEU A 133 4.65 1.40 -13.34
CA LEU A 133 3.78 2.00 -12.33
C LEU A 133 4.12 3.45 -12.00
N HIS A 134 5.40 3.82 -12.07
CA HIS A 134 5.86 5.19 -11.80
C HIS A 134 6.33 5.95 -13.05
N HIS A 135 6.10 5.40 -14.24
CA HIS A 135 6.52 6.01 -15.51
C HIS A 135 5.37 6.26 -16.49
N ARG A 136 4.29 5.48 -16.46
CA ARG A 136 3.18 5.66 -17.41
C ARG A 136 2.41 6.95 -17.11
N THR A 137 2.32 7.83 -18.10
CA THR A 137 1.57 9.10 -18.02
C THR A 137 0.16 8.94 -17.46
N LYS A 138 -0.56 7.89 -17.88
CA LYS A 138 -1.91 7.61 -17.37
C LYS A 138 -1.94 7.39 -15.85
N ILE A 139 -0.91 6.75 -15.30
CA ILE A 139 -0.81 6.49 -13.86
C ILE A 139 -0.37 7.76 -13.14
N LEU A 140 0.63 8.47 -13.67
CA LEU A 140 1.07 9.76 -13.14
C LEU A 140 -0.07 10.79 -13.09
N ASN A 141 -0.90 10.87 -14.13
CA ASN A 141 -2.08 11.73 -14.15
C ASN A 141 -3.12 11.29 -13.11
N ASN A 142 -3.30 9.97 -12.90
CA ASN A 142 -4.20 9.50 -11.84
C ASN A 142 -3.65 9.86 -10.45
N ILE A 143 -2.35 9.70 -10.21
CA ILE A 143 -1.71 10.14 -8.96
C ILE A 143 -1.93 11.64 -8.77
N ALA A 144 -1.72 12.44 -9.81
CA ALA A 144 -1.95 13.88 -9.74
C ALA A 144 -3.41 14.23 -9.41
N ASN A 145 -4.37 13.52 -10.00
CA ASN A 145 -5.79 13.71 -9.68
C ASN A 145 -6.10 13.28 -8.23
N ILE A 146 -5.57 12.15 -7.77
CA ILE A 146 -5.69 11.73 -6.36
C ILE A 146 -5.17 12.84 -5.44
N LEU A 147 -3.98 13.37 -5.70
CA LEU A 147 -3.32 14.34 -4.83
C LEU A 147 -3.99 15.72 -4.84
N TRP A 148 -4.40 16.21 -6.02
CA TRP A 148 -4.78 17.61 -6.21
C TRP A 148 -6.21 17.82 -6.73
N GLY A 149 -6.96 16.75 -7.04
CA GLY A 149 -8.32 16.85 -7.59
C GLY A 149 -8.38 17.49 -8.97
N ARG A 150 -7.29 17.43 -9.75
CA ARG A 150 -7.21 18.04 -11.09
C ARG A 150 -7.78 17.09 -12.14
N ASN A 151 -8.89 17.50 -12.75
CA ASN A 151 -9.33 17.07 -14.08
C ASN A 151 -8.63 17.90 -15.16
#